data_AF-A0AAN9U9X4-F1
#
_entry.id   AF-A0AAN9U9X4-F1
#
_cell.length_a   1.000
_cell.length_b   1.000
_cell.length_c   1.000
_cell.angle_alpha   90.00
_cell.angle_beta   90.00
_cell.angle_gamma   90.00
#
_symmetry.space_group_name_H-M   'P 1'
#
loop_
_entity.id
_entity.type
_entity.pdbx_description
1 polymer ?
#
loop_
_entity_poly.entity_id
_entity_poly.type
_entity_poly.pdbx_seq_one_letter_code
_entity_poly.pdbx_strand_id
1 'polypeptide(L)'
;MHAGKLTSTLTGRRRRTQSLASNASSADGSHGEGEDDSTVVEPEQGNVLRIRPQLTLSAVLMHIISQLRPGADLSRVVLPTFILEPRSMLERITNFMCHPEMLLSIPELDDPVQRFVSVVKFYLSGWHIKPPGVKKPLNPILGEVYTCYWDLPDGKRAYYISEQTSHHPPKSSYFYVAPDHHIRIDGTLKPRSKFLGNSAASLMEGIAVLSLTNRGKDPNKGER
;
A
#
# COMPACT_ATOMS: atom_id res chain seq x y z
N MET A 1 33.43 0.34 19.97
CA MET A 1 32.41 1.07 19.17
C MET A 1 31.32 0.07 18.81
N HIS A 2 30.25 0.02 19.61
CA HIS A 2 29.14 -0.90 19.44
C HIS A 2 27.94 -0.12 18.91
N ALA A 3 27.52 -0.45 17.69
CA ALA A 3 26.31 0.06 17.08
C ALA A 3 25.09 -0.60 17.75
N GLY A 4 24.38 0.17 18.57
CA GLY A 4 23.12 -0.23 19.16
C GLY A 4 22.04 -0.36 18.09
N LYS A 5 21.39 -1.53 18.03
CA LYS A 5 20.19 -1.78 17.24
C LYS A 5 19.06 -0.86 17.72
N LEU A 6 18.71 0.15 16.94
CA LEU A 6 17.46 0.88 17.09
C LEU A 6 16.33 0.04 16.48
N THR A 7 15.65 -0.75 17.31
CA THR A 7 14.40 -1.42 16.96
C THR A 7 13.27 -0.39 16.95
N SER A 8 12.77 -0.01 15.78
CA SER A 8 11.55 0.79 15.66
C SER A 8 10.31 -0.08 15.92
N THR A 9 9.96 -0.27 17.19
CA THR A 9 8.70 -0.92 17.59
C THR A 9 7.59 0.12 17.71
N LEU A 10 7.13 0.65 16.58
CA LEU A 10 5.87 1.39 16.47
C LEU A 10 5.11 0.84 15.25
N THR A 11 4.63 -0.40 15.37
CA THR A 11 3.75 -1.00 14.37
C THR A 11 2.32 -0.92 14.90
N GLY A 12 1.44 -0.23 14.16
CA GLY A 12 0.04 -0.05 14.54
C GLY A 12 -0.66 -1.40 14.76
N ARG A 13 -1.40 -1.52 15.87
CA ARG A 13 -2.13 -2.76 16.19
C ARG A 13 -3.37 -2.90 15.29
N ARG A 14 -3.54 -4.10 14.72
CA ARG A 14 -4.66 -4.50 13.85
C ARG A 14 -5.75 -5.21 14.67
N ARG A 15 -7.04 -5.00 14.35
CA ARG A 15 -8.13 -5.94 14.71
C ARG A 15 -8.58 -6.67 13.43
N ARG A 16 -8.52 -8.01 13.42
CA ARG A 16 -8.92 -8.87 12.29
C ARG A 16 -10.14 -9.69 12.71
N THR A 17 -11.25 -9.58 12.00
CA THR A 17 -12.40 -10.48 12.11
C THR A 17 -12.10 -11.77 11.34
N GLN A 18 -12.16 -12.93 12.01
CA GLN A 18 -11.90 -14.25 11.39
C GLN A 18 -13.21 -14.85 10.87
N SER A 19 -13.23 -15.25 9.59
CA SER A 19 -14.24 -16.17 9.03
C SER A 19 -13.60 -17.56 8.88
N LEU A 20 -14.21 -18.56 9.52
CA LEU A 20 -13.81 -19.97 9.47
C LEU A 20 -14.13 -20.58 8.11
N ALA A 21 -13.17 -21.30 7.50
CA ALA A 21 -13.43 -22.26 6.43
C ALA A 21 -12.65 -23.55 6.72
N SER A 22 -13.38 -24.65 6.73
CA SER A 22 -12.97 -26.01 7.09
C SER A 22 -12.24 -26.72 5.96
N ASN A 23 -11.19 -27.46 6.32
CA ASN A 23 -10.55 -28.48 5.49
C ASN A 23 -11.41 -29.75 5.48
N ALA A 24 -11.53 -30.38 4.31
CA ALA A 24 -11.85 -31.80 4.21
C ALA A 24 -11.13 -32.42 3.00
N SER A 25 -10.45 -33.53 3.28
CA SER A 25 -9.72 -34.42 2.37
C SER A 25 -10.39 -35.78 2.38
N SER A 26 -10.44 -36.48 1.24
CA SER A 26 -10.33 -37.95 1.19
C SER A 26 -10.29 -38.47 -0.26
N ALA A 27 -9.58 -39.58 -0.41
CA ALA A 27 -9.19 -40.25 -1.65
C ALA A 27 -9.90 -41.62 -1.81
N ASP A 28 -9.77 -42.13 -3.05
CA ASP A 28 -9.52 -43.54 -3.44
C ASP A 28 -10.68 -44.47 -3.88
N GLY A 29 -10.39 -45.33 -4.87
CA GLY A 29 -11.29 -46.42 -5.32
C GLY A 29 -11.18 -46.97 -6.77
N SER A 30 -10.03 -47.59 -7.12
CA SER A 30 -9.74 -48.77 -7.99
C SER A 30 -10.62 -49.31 -9.17
N HIS A 31 -9.87 -49.65 -10.26
CA HIS A 31 -9.81 -50.87 -11.13
C HIS A 31 -10.82 -51.22 -12.26
N GLY A 32 -10.25 -51.50 -13.44
CA GLY A 32 -10.79 -52.33 -14.54
C GLY A 32 -9.85 -52.36 -15.77
N GLU A 33 -9.20 -53.51 -16.02
CA GLU A 33 -8.26 -53.78 -17.12
C GLU A 33 -8.94 -54.22 -18.43
N GLY A 34 -8.27 -53.98 -19.57
CA GLY A 34 -8.56 -54.55 -20.88
C GLY A 34 -7.53 -54.09 -21.93
N GLU A 35 -6.62 -54.99 -22.33
CA GLU A 35 -5.64 -54.83 -23.41
C GLU A 35 -6.32 -54.93 -24.79
N ASP A 36 -5.95 -54.08 -25.75
CA ASP A 36 -5.14 -54.46 -26.93
C ASP A 36 -4.99 -53.27 -27.91
N ASP A 37 -3.88 -53.34 -28.63
CA ASP A 37 -3.46 -52.68 -29.87
C ASP A 37 -2.54 -51.45 -29.78
N SER A 38 -1.39 -51.68 -30.41
CA SER A 38 -0.17 -50.92 -30.39
C SER A 38 -0.15 -49.83 -31.46
N THR A 39 -0.08 -48.58 -31.04
CA THR A 39 0.65 -47.53 -31.76
C THR A 39 1.43 -46.71 -30.74
N VAL A 40 2.74 -46.94 -30.67
CA VAL A 40 3.67 -46.08 -29.92
C VAL A 40 3.77 -44.76 -30.69
N VAL A 41 2.89 -43.83 -30.36
CA VAL A 41 3.11 -42.41 -30.63
C VAL A 41 3.82 -41.89 -29.40
N GLU A 42 5.15 -41.76 -29.48
CA GLU A 42 5.95 -41.01 -28.52
C GLU A 42 5.20 -39.70 -28.23
N PRO A 43 4.79 -39.42 -26.97
CA PRO A 43 4.37 -38.07 -26.65
C PRO A 43 5.63 -37.23 -26.78
N GLU A 44 5.77 -36.54 -27.91
CA GLU A 44 6.82 -35.54 -28.11
C GLU A 44 6.89 -34.75 -26.83
N GLN A 45 8.06 -34.92 -26.21
CA GLN A 45 8.37 -34.56 -24.85
C GLN A 45 7.64 -33.28 -24.52
N GLY A 46 6.74 -33.39 -23.55
CA GLY A 46 6.20 -32.24 -22.89
C GLY A 46 7.36 -31.29 -22.63
N ASN A 47 7.38 -30.21 -23.39
CA ASN A 47 7.88 -28.93 -22.93
C ASN A 47 6.96 -28.51 -21.76
N VAL A 48 6.93 -29.31 -20.70
CA VAL A 48 7.03 -28.81 -19.33
C VAL A 48 8.40 -28.16 -19.29
N LEU A 49 8.46 -27.03 -20.00
CA LEU A 49 9.57 -26.15 -20.03
C LEU A 49 9.74 -25.87 -18.55
N ARG A 50 10.83 -26.38 -17.98
CA ARG A 50 11.33 -25.99 -16.67
C ARG A 50 11.80 -24.54 -16.83
N ILE A 51 10.86 -23.67 -17.21
CA ILE A 51 11.04 -22.25 -17.37
C ILE A 51 11.41 -21.82 -15.97
N ARG A 52 12.65 -21.38 -15.82
CA ARG A 52 13.04 -20.73 -14.57
C ARG A 52 11.98 -19.67 -14.29
N PRO A 53 11.38 -19.61 -13.09
CA PRO A 53 10.25 -18.72 -12.81
C PRO A 53 10.52 -17.26 -13.23
N GLN A 54 11.78 -16.83 -13.25
CA GLN A 54 12.16 -15.52 -13.79
C GLN A 54 11.81 -15.30 -15.28
N LEU A 55 11.93 -16.31 -16.14
CA LEU A 55 11.60 -16.23 -17.57
C LEU A 55 10.08 -16.16 -17.81
N THR A 56 9.24 -16.81 -16.99
CA THR A 56 7.79 -16.68 -17.10
C THR A 56 7.30 -15.31 -16.63
N LEU A 57 7.84 -14.78 -15.54
CA LEU A 57 7.45 -13.46 -15.01
C LEU A 57 7.74 -12.33 -15.99
N SER A 58 8.93 -12.35 -16.59
CA SER A 58 9.31 -11.38 -17.63
C SER A 58 8.42 -11.52 -18.87
N ALA A 59 8.13 -12.76 -19.30
CA ALA A 59 7.26 -13.01 -20.45
C ALA A 59 5.82 -12.49 -20.24
N VAL A 60 5.24 -12.68 -19.04
CA VAL A 60 3.91 -12.15 -18.71
C VAL A 60 3.89 -10.62 -18.76
N LEU A 61 4.90 -9.96 -18.18
CA LEU A 61 4.99 -8.49 -18.25
C LEU A 61 5.17 -7.99 -19.68
N MET A 62 6.04 -8.62 -20.47
CA MET A 62 6.24 -8.27 -21.88
C MET A 62 4.96 -8.46 -22.71
N HIS A 63 4.19 -9.50 -22.43
CA HIS A 63 2.89 -9.72 -23.07
C HIS A 63 1.87 -8.64 -22.72
N ILE A 64 1.82 -8.18 -21.47
CA ILE A 64 0.96 -7.06 -21.08
C ILE A 64 1.42 -5.77 -21.77
N ILE A 65 2.73 -5.51 -21.77
CA ILE A 65 3.34 -4.31 -22.38
C ILE A 65 3.06 -4.25 -23.88
N SER A 66 3.12 -5.38 -24.60
CA SER A 66 2.89 -5.40 -26.05
C SER A 66 1.44 -5.05 -26.45
N GLN A 67 0.50 -5.17 -25.52
CA GLN A 67 -0.91 -4.77 -25.72
C GLN A 67 -1.15 -3.28 -25.46
N LEU A 68 -0.18 -2.55 -24.91
CA LEU A 68 -0.35 -1.17 -24.48
C LEU A 68 0.26 -0.18 -25.47
N ARG A 69 -0.43 0.93 -25.68
CA ARG A 69 0.09 2.09 -26.42
C ARG A 69 0.64 3.12 -25.43
N PRO A 70 1.75 3.83 -25.71
CA PRO A 70 2.19 4.94 -24.89
C PRO A 70 1.05 5.94 -24.62
N GLY A 71 0.88 6.33 -23.37
CA GLY A 71 -0.23 7.15 -22.89
C GLY A 71 -1.42 6.36 -22.33
N ALA A 72 -1.46 5.03 -22.47
CA ALA A 72 -2.54 4.20 -21.96
C ALA A 72 -2.71 4.32 -20.44
N ASP A 73 -3.97 4.37 -20.00
CA ASP A 73 -4.35 4.34 -18.58
C ASP A 73 -4.23 2.92 -18.03
N LEU A 74 -3.33 2.74 -17.07
CA LEU A 74 -3.04 1.46 -16.45
C LEU A 74 -4.00 1.10 -15.31
N SER A 75 -4.93 1.99 -14.92
CA SER A 75 -5.88 1.72 -13.83
C SER A 75 -6.86 0.58 -14.16
N ARG A 76 -7.08 0.31 -15.45
CA ARG A 76 -7.96 -0.75 -15.96
C ARG A 76 -7.21 -2.03 -16.34
N VAL A 77 -5.88 -2.02 -16.25
CA VAL A 77 -5.05 -3.17 -16.58
C VAL A 77 -4.80 -3.99 -15.31
N VAL A 78 -5.19 -5.26 -15.35
CA VAL A 78 -4.93 -6.18 -14.24
C VAL A 78 -3.45 -6.55 -14.27
N LEU A 79 -2.72 -6.11 -13.25
CA LEU A 79 -1.31 -6.46 -13.09
C LEU A 79 -1.18 -7.79 -12.32
N PRO A 80 -0.17 -8.62 -12.62
CA PRO A 80 0.04 -9.89 -11.93
C PRO A 80 0.27 -9.73 -10.42
N THR A 81 -0.19 -10.71 -9.63
CA THR A 81 -0.11 -10.66 -8.16
C THR A 81 1.32 -10.62 -7.62
N PHE A 82 2.31 -11.13 -8.36
CA PHE A 82 3.72 -11.10 -7.94
C PHE A 82 4.31 -9.68 -7.90
N ILE A 83 3.70 -8.67 -8.52
CA ILE A 83 4.12 -7.27 -8.37
C ILE A 83 3.39 -6.56 -7.22
N LEU A 84 2.51 -7.24 -6.50
CA LEU A 84 1.72 -6.64 -5.42
C LEU A 84 2.42 -6.82 -4.07
N GLU A 85 2.33 -5.81 -3.21
CA GLU A 85 2.62 -5.94 -1.78
C GLU A 85 1.35 -6.33 -1.01
N PRO A 86 1.46 -7.03 0.13
CA PRO A 86 0.30 -7.50 0.89
C PRO A 86 -0.31 -6.39 1.77
N ARG A 87 -0.46 -5.19 1.21
CA ARG A 87 -1.07 -4.01 1.86
C ARG A 87 -1.97 -3.30 0.87
N SER A 88 -3.15 -2.90 1.34
CA SER A 88 -4.05 -1.99 0.64
C SER A 88 -3.43 -0.60 0.55
N MET A 89 -3.78 0.18 -0.49
CA MET A 89 -3.39 1.59 -0.55
C MET A 89 -3.84 2.37 0.70
N LEU A 90 -5.00 2.00 1.28
CA LEU A 90 -5.54 2.62 2.49
C LEU A 90 -4.61 2.46 3.69
N GLU A 91 -4.00 1.28 3.80
CA GLU A 91 -2.98 0.99 4.80
C GLU A 91 -1.64 1.60 4.39
N ARG A 92 -1.29 1.63 3.11
CA ARG A 92 -0.01 2.15 2.61
C ARG A 92 0.21 3.63 2.95
N ILE A 93 -0.86 4.43 2.94
CA ILE A 93 -0.83 5.86 3.31
C ILE A 93 -0.26 6.07 4.72
N THR A 94 -0.46 5.13 5.65
CA THR A 94 0.04 5.26 7.04
C THR A 94 1.56 5.30 7.14
N ASN A 95 2.29 4.92 6.08
CA ASN A 95 3.74 5.11 6.02
C ASN A 95 4.15 6.58 6.12
N PHE A 96 3.30 7.52 5.70
CA PHE A 96 3.57 8.95 5.88
C PHE A 96 3.52 9.41 7.34
N MET A 97 3.01 8.58 8.25
CA MET A 97 2.90 8.83 9.68
C MET A 97 3.86 7.94 10.50
N CYS A 98 4.91 7.39 9.87
CA CYS A 98 5.85 6.49 10.54
C CYS A 98 6.85 7.19 11.48
N HIS A 99 6.95 8.52 11.40
CA HIS A 99 7.82 9.36 12.23
C HIS A 99 7.01 10.32 13.12
N PRO A 100 6.19 9.81 14.06
CA PRO A 100 5.41 10.66 14.94
C PRO A 100 6.29 11.62 15.74
N GLU A 101 7.51 11.24 16.13
CA GLU A 101 8.45 12.10 16.86
C GLU A 101 8.76 13.43 16.16
N MET A 102 8.73 13.45 14.81
CA MET A 102 8.92 14.69 14.04
C MET A 102 7.64 15.52 13.94
N LEU A 103 6.48 14.87 14.06
CA LEU A 103 5.16 15.49 13.95
C LEU A 103 4.74 16.12 15.29
N LEU A 104 4.94 15.42 16.41
CA LEU A 104 4.40 15.78 17.73
C LEU A 104 4.97 17.09 18.30
N SER A 105 6.18 17.51 17.89
CA SER A 105 6.83 18.74 18.37
C SER A 105 6.43 20.00 17.59
N ILE A 106 5.84 19.86 16.39
CA ILE A 106 5.48 20.98 15.51
C ILE A 106 4.55 22.02 16.19
N PRO A 107 3.50 21.63 16.93
CA PRO A 107 2.58 22.56 17.59
C PRO A 107 3.25 23.46 18.64
N GLU A 108 4.37 23.02 19.21
CA GLU A 108 5.10 23.71 20.29
C GLU A 108 6.05 24.78 19.75
N LEU A 109 6.38 24.75 18.46
CA LEU A 109 7.25 25.73 17.83
C LEU A 109 6.52 27.07 17.65
N ASP A 110 7.04 28.14 18.26
CA ASP A 110 6.44 29.48 18.14
C ASP A 110 6.84 30.19 16.84
N ASP A 111 8.10 30.06 16.41
CA ASP A 111 8.56 30.67 15.16
C ASP A 111 7.88 30.01 13.94
N PRO A 112 7.12 30.76 13.12
CA PRO A 112 6.43 30.21 11.96
C PRO A 112 7.38 29.60 10.92
N VAL A 113 8.61 30.11 10.78
CA VAL A 113 9.57 29.59 9.81
C VAL A 113 10.08 28.22 10.24
N GLN A 114 10.54 28.08 11.49
CA GLN A 114 10.94 26.78 12.06
C GLN A 114 9.81 25.75 12.03
N ARG A 115 8.57 26.19 12.29
CA ARG A 115 7.39 25.34 12.21
C ARG A 115 7.14 24.82 10.80
N PHE A 116 7.20 25.71 9.80
CA PHE A 116 7.10 25.32 8.39
C PHE A 116 8.19 24.33 7.98
N VAL A 117 9.45 24.60 8.34
CA VAL A 117 10.57 23.69 8.07
C VAL A 117 10.34 22.31 8.70
N SER A 118 9.79 22.27 9.91
CA SER A 118 9.49 21.02 10.61
C SER A 118 8.37 20.23 9.94
N VAL A 119 7.32 20.90 9.45
CA VAL A 119 6.26 20.27 8.62
C VAL A 119 6.85 19.64 7.35
N VAL A 120 7.73 20.37 6.65
CA VAL A 120 8.41 19.86 5.44
C VAL A 120 9.28 18.65 5.77
N LYS A 121 10.06 18.72 6.87
CA LYS A 121 10.90 17.61 7.33
C LYS A 121 10.06 16.36 7.63
N PHE A 122 8.96 16.52 8.37
CA PHE A 122 8.02 15.43 8.65
C PHE A 122 7.47 14.83 7.34
N TYR A 123 6.98 15.66 6.42
CA TYR A 123 6.42 15.19 5.16
C TYR A 123 7.43 14.40 4.30
N LEU A 124 8.69 14.84 4.26
CA LEU A 124 9.73 14.16 3.50
C LEU A 124 10.19 12.85 4.15
N SER A 125 10.03 12.71 5.47
CA SER A 125 10.50 11.53 6.21
C SER A 125 9.81 10.22 5.77
N GLY A 126 8.54 10.25 5.37
CA GLY A 126 7.77 9.03 5.05
C GLY A 126 8.08 8.37 3.69
N TRP A 127 8.78 9.06 2.79
CA TRP A 127 8.94 8.60 1.39
C TRP A 127 9.92 7.44 1.21
N HIS A 128 10.85 7.27 2.15
CA HIS A 128 11.85 6.20 2.05
C HIS A 128 11.29 4.82 2.42
N ILE A 129 10.10 4.76 3.04
CA ILE A 129 9.46 3.51 3.49
C ILE A 129 8.87 2.78 2.28
N LYS A 130 9.65 1.87 1.71
CA LYS A 130 9.24 1.03 0.56
C LYS A 130 9.60 -0.44 0.75
N PRO A 131 8.78 -1.36 0.21
CA PRO A 131 9.10 -2.77 0.23
C PRO A 131 10.35 -3.01 -0.63
N PRO A 132 11.09 -4.09 -0.38
CA PRO A 132 12.17 -4.50 -1.26
C PRO A 132 11.61 -4.83 -2.66
N GLY A 133 12.24 -4.27 -3.69
CA GLY A 133 11.86 -4.45 -5.09
C GLY A 133 10.73 -3.51 -5.57
N VAL A 134 10.25 -3.76 -6.79
CA VAL A 134 9.17 -2.99 -7.42
C VAL A 134 7.84 -3.64 -7.05
N LYS A 135 7.18 -3.11 -6.03
CA LYS A 135 5.86 -3.59 -5.58
C LYS A 135 4.84 -2.45 -5.54
N LYS A 136 3.60 -2.75 -5.93
CA LYS A 136 2.45 -1.84 -5.89
C LYS A 136 1.48 -2.30 -4.77
N PRO A 137 0.91 -1.37 -3.98
CA PRO A 137 -0.16 -1.73 -3.05
C PRO A 137 -1.39 -2.27 -3.78
N LEU A 138 -2.19 -3.05 -3.08
CA LEU A 138 -3.50 -3.49 -3.56
C LEU A 138 -4.39 -2.27 -3.83
N ASN A 139 -5.11 -2.29 -4.95
CA ASN A 139 -6.11 -1.28 -5.27
C ASN A 139 -7.34 -1.52 -4.38
N PRO A 140 -7.71 -0.59 -3.49
CA PRO A 140 -8.83 -0.81 -2.58
C PRO A 140 -10.16 -0.91 -3.35
N ILE A 141 -11.08 -1.75 -2.84
CA ILE A 141 -12.45 -1.80 -3.38
C ILE A 141 -13.26 -0.59 -2.92
N LEU A 142 -14.32 -0.22 -3.64
CA LEU A 142 -15.19 0.89 -3.23
C LEU A 142 -15.79 0.63 -1.83
N GLY A 143 -15.70 1.61 -0.94
CA GLY A 143 -16.18 1.48 0.45
C GLY A 143 -15.28 0.66 1.37
N GLU A 144 -14.11 0.19 0.90
CA GLU A 144 -13.10 -0.38 1.79
C GLU A 144 -12.69 0.67 2.82
N VAL A 145 -12.61 0.26 4.09
CA VAL A 145 -12.19 1.10 5.20
C VAL A 145 -10.98 0.47 5.89
N TYR A 146 -10.00 1.31 6.22
CA TYR A 146 -8.88 0.92 7.08
C TYR A 146 -8.79 1.87 8.28
N THR A 147 -8.63 1.31 9.47
CA THR A 147 -8.40 2.07 10.70
C THR A 147 -7.20 1.53 11.45
N CYS A 148 -6.45 2.43 12.08
CA CYS A 148 -5.39 2.06 13.00
C CYS A 148 -5.16 3.18 14.02
N TYR A 149 -4.25 2.92 14.97
CA TYR A 149 -3.81 3.89 15.94
C TYR A 149 -2.34 3.66 16.28
N TRP A 150 -1.70 4.68 16.86
CA TRP A 150 -0.35 4.63 17.41
C TRP A 150 -0.43 4.90 18.90
N ASP A 151 0.22 4.04 19.69
CA ASP A 151 0.55 4.36 21.08
C ASP A 151 1.81 5.27 21.05
N LEU A 152 1.68 6.50 21.54
CA LEU A 152 2.72 7.52 21.49
C LEU A 152 3.66 7.40 22.71
N PRO A 153 4.88 7.96 22.65
CA PRO A 153 5.86 7.84 23.73
C PRO A 153 5.41 8.39 25.10
N ASP A 154 4.48 9.33 25.11
CA ASP A 154 3.92 9.95 26.31
C ASP A 154 2.64 9.26 26.83
N GLY A 155 2.33 8.06 26.31
CA GLY A 155 1.19 7.26 26.72
C GLY A 155 -0.15 7.69 26.10
N LYS A 156 -0.17 8.72 25.25
CA LYS A 156 -1.35 9.14 24.48
C LYS A 156 -1.46 8.35 23.17
N ARG A 157 -2.49 8.67 22.39
CA ARG A 157 -2.76 7.99 21.11
C ARG A 157 -3.00 8.95 19.97
N ALA A 158 -2.54 8.52 18.79
CA ALA A 158 -2.98 9.06 17.51
C ALA A 158 -3.87 8.05 16.79
N TYR A 159 -4.85 8.53 16.04
CA TYR A 159 -5.86 7.73 15.36
C TYR A 159 -5.83 8.00 13.87
N TYR A 160 -6.11 6.96 13.08
CA TYR A 160 -6.22 7.05 11.63
C TYR A 160 -7.43 6.27 11.13
N ILE A 161 -8.14 6.88 10.18
CA ILE A 161 -9.21 6.27 9.40
C ILE A 161 -9.02 6.65 7.94
N SER A 162 -9.23 5.69 7.05
CA SER A 162 -9.29 5.95 5.62
C SER A 162 -10.35 5.10 4.96
N GLU A 163 -10.85 5.62 3.85
CA GLU A 163 -11.88 4.98 3.05
C GLU A 163 -11.59 5.15 1.56
N GLN A 164 -11.87 4.12 0.78
CA GLN A 164 -11.91 4.23 -0.67
C GLN A 164 -13.23 4.86 -1.12
N THR A 165 -13.21 6.17 -1.35
CA THR A 165 -14.40 6.98 -1.65
C THR A 165 -14.74 7.05 -3.14
N SER A 166 -13.90 6.50 -4.03
CA SER A 166 -14.20 6.29 -5.45
C SER A 166 -13.32 5.20 -6.04
N HIS A 167 -13.84 4.42 -6.99
CA HIS A 167 -13.07 3.38 -7.70
C HIS A 167 -12.75 3.75 -9.16
N HIS A 168 -13.61 4.54 -9.82
CA HIS A 168 -13.44 4.99 -11.20
C HIS A 168 -13.74 6.50 -11.34
N PRO A 169 -12.73 7.39 -11.21
CA PRO A 169 -11.31 7.09 -10.95
C PRO A 169 -11.04 6.71 -9.47
N PRO A 170 -9.94 6.00 -9.18
CA PRO A 170 -9.60 5.62 -7.81
C PRO A 170 -9.28 6.85 -6.95
N LYS A 171 -9.95 6.98 -5.81
CA LYS A 171 -9.74 8.01 -4.80
C LYS A 171 -9.88 7.41 -3.40
N SER A 172 -8.85 7.61 -2.60
CA SER A 172 -8.86 7.30 -1.16
C SER A 172 -8.92 8.60 -0.38
N SER A 173 -9.75 8.67 0.65
CA SER A 173 -9.76 9.75 1.63
C SER A 173 -9.21 9.23 2.95
N TYR A 174 -8.47 10.05 3.68
CA TYR A 174 -7.92 9.68 4.98
C TYR A 174 -7.97 10.83 5.96
N PHE A 175 -8.05 10.47 7.23
CA PHE A 175 -8.07 11.36 8.38
C PHE A 175 -7.14 10.79 9.44
N TYR A 176 -6.27 11.64 9.96
CA TYR A 176 -5.38 11.35 11.08
C TYR A 176 -5.53 12.44 12.13
N VAL A 177 -5.53 12.04 13.40
CA VAL A 177 -5.59 13.00 14.51
C VAL A 177 -4.76 12.52 15.69
N ALA A 178 -4.05 13.45 16.32
CA ALA A 178 -3.45 13.30 17.64
C ALA A 178 -4.02 14.41 18.55
N PRO A 179 -5.18 14.17 19.17
CA PRO A 179 -5.94 15.23 19.86
C PRO A 179 -5.13 15.90 20.97
N ASP A 180 -4.42 15.10 21.76
CA ASP A 180 -3.60 15.53 22.87
C ASP A 180 -2.31 16.28 22.47
N HIS A 181 -2.06 16.39 21.17
CA HIS A 181 -0.97 17.15 20.58
C HIS A 181 -1.47 18.23 19.62
N HIS A 182 -2.77 18.47 19.54
CA HIS A 182 -3.34 19.51 18.68
C HIS A 182 -3.04 19.33 17.18
N ILE A 183 -2.91 18.08 16.72
CA ILE A 183 -2.59 17.76 15.32
C ILE A 183 -3.78 17.08 14.66
N ARG A 184 -4.15 17.61 13.50
CA ARG A 184 -5.15 17.03 12.61
C ARG A 184 -4.58 17.01 11.19
N ILE A 185 -4.77 15.91 10.47
CA ILE A 185 -4.40 15.78 9.07
C ILE A 185 -5.59 15.19 8.32
N ASP A 186 -6.08 15.92 7.32
CA ASP A 186 -7.10 15.45 6.39
C ASP A 186 -6.46 15.36 5.01
N GLY A 187 -6.76 14.31 4.25
CA GLY A 187 -6.22 14.24 2.92
C GLY A 187 -6.94 13.30 1.96
N THR A 188 -6.56 13.44 0.70
CA THR A 188 -7.01 12.56 -0.38
C THR A 188 -5.83 12.12 -1.22
N LEU A 189 -5.89 10.88 -1.71
CA LEU A 189 -4.94 10.31 -2.65
C LEU A 189 -5.69 9.82 -3.88
N LYS A 190 -5.27 10.28 -5.06
CA LYS A 190 -5.89 10.03 -6.36
C LYS A 190 -4.81 9.53 -7.32
N PRO A 191 -4.46 8.24 -7.28
CA PRO A 191 -3.42 7.70 -8.13
C PRO A 191 -3.89 7.58 -9.58
N ARG A 192 -3.15 8.16 -10.53
CA ARG A 192 -3.37 7.96 -11.97
C ARG A 192 -2.20 7.25 -12.61
N SER A 193 -2.39 5.98 -12.95
CA SER A 193 -1.34 5.16 -13.55
C SER A 193 -1.31 5.34 -15.07
N LYS A 194 -0.14 5.66 -15.63
CA LYS A 194 0.09 5.83 -17.07
C LYS A 194 1.22 4.95 -17.56
N PHE A 195 1.02 4.32 -18.71
CA PHE A 195 2.07 3.67 -19.47
C PHE A 195 2.76 4.68 -20.39
N LEU A 196 4.09 4.68 -20.42
CA LEU A 196 4.92 5.66 -21.14
C LEU A 196 5.88 4.97 -22.13
N GLY A 197 5.62 3.72 -22.53
CA GLY A 197 6.53 2.92 -23.35
C GLY A 197 7.50 2.13 -22.46
N ASN A 198 8.76 2.56 -22.36
CA ASN A 198 9.74 1.89 -21.49
C ASN A 198 9.58 2.22 -20.00
N SER A 199 8.48 2.85 -19.60
CA SER A 199 8.24 3.28 -18.23
C SER A 199 6.76 3.23 -17.91
N ALA A 200 6.44 3.06 -16.63
CA ALA A 200 5.11 3.25 -16.08
C ALA A 200 5.21 4.25 -14.94
N ALA A 201 4.29 5.22 -14.91
CA ALA A 201 4.24 6.25 -13.90
C ALA A 201 2.93 6.16 -13.12
N SER A 202 2.99 6.43 -11.82
CA SER A 202 1.80 6.67 -11.02
C SER A 202 1.80 8.16 -10.64
N LEU A 203 1.02 8.95 -11.36
CA LEU A 203 0.85 10.37 -11.07
C LEU A 203 -0.01 10.50 -9.83
N MET A 204 0.60 10.92 -8.72
CA MET A 204 -0.13 11.17 -7.48
C MET A 204 -0.80 12.52 -7.54
N GLU A 205 -2.11 12.50 -7.67
CA GLU A 205 -2.95 13.66 -7.37
C GLU A 205 -3.48 13.52 -5.94
N GLY A 206 -3.82 14.64 -5.32
CA GLY A 206 -4.25 14.64 -3.93
C GLY A 206 -3.81 15.90 -3.22
N ILE A 207 -4.39 16.11 -2.05
CA ILE A 207 -4.03 17.19 -1.13
C ILE A 207 -4.01 16.58 0.26
N ALA A 208 -3.02 16.95 1.05
CA ALA A 208 -2.99 16.74 2.49
C ALA A 208 -3.03 18.12 3.15
N VAL A 209 -3.88 18.28 4.15
CA VAL A 209 -4.00 19.49 4.96
C VAL A 209 -3.65 19.11 6.38
N LEU A 210 -2.51 19.60 6.86
CA LEU A 210 -2.14 19.55 8.27
C LEU A 210 -2.74 20.78 8.96
N SER A 211 -3.36 20.60 10.11
CA SER A 211 -3.92 21.66 10.92
C SER A 211 -3.43 21.56 12.36
N LEU A 212 -2.94 22.68 12.89
CA LEU A 212 -2.53 22.83 14.29
C LEU A 212 -3.69 23.48 15.05
N THR A 213 -4.40 22.70 15.87
CA THR A 213 -5.68 23.13 16.46
C THR A 213 -5.52 24.06 17.66
N ASN A 214 -4.31 24.23 18.18
CA ASN A 214 -3.98 25.20 19.24
C ASN A 214 -3.56 26.57 18.69
N ARG A 215 -3.47 26.73 17.38
CA ARG A 215 -3.01 27.96 16.71
C ARG A 215 -4.00 28.36 15.61
N GLY A 216 -3.75 29.53 15.01
CA GLY A 216 -4.55 30.06 13.91
C GLY A 216 -5.62 31.06 14.34
N LYS A 217 -6.16 31.80 13.36
CA LYS A 217 -7.17 32.85 13.59
C LYS A 217 -8.56 32.29 13.87
N ASP A 218 -8.86 31.11 13.32
CA ASP A 218 -10.14 30.42 13.46
C ASP A 218 -9.93 29.15 14.31
N PRO A 219 -10.35 29.14 15.58
CA PRO A 219 -10.16 28.01 16.49
C PRO A 219 -10.77 26.71 15.97
N ASN A 220 -11.78 26.78 15.09
CA ASN A 220 -12.42 25.58 14.53
C ASN A 220 -11.61 24.98 13.37
N LYS A 221 -10.66 25.73 12.80
CA LYS A 221 -9.87 25.31 11.63
C LYS A 221 -8.39 25.07 11.96
N GLY A 222 -7.87 25.69 13.00
CA GLY A 222 -6.44 25.68 13.31
C GLY A 222 -5.60 26.53 12.36
N GLU A 223 -4.29 26.56 12.60
CA GLU A 223 -3.29 27.02 11.63
C GLU A 223 -3.06 25.94 10.57
N ARG A 224 -3.00 26.32 9.29
CA ARG A 224 -2.87 25.40 8.14
C ARG A 224 -1.67 25.75 7.28
#